data_AF-A0A7C3YYN6-F1
#
_entry.id   AF-A0A7C3YYN6-F1
#
_cell.length_a   1.000
_cell.length_b   1.000
_cell.length_c   1.000
_cell.angle_alpha   90.00
_cell.angle_beta   90.00
_cell.angle_gamma   90.00
#
_symmetry.space_group_name_H-M   'P 1'
#
loop_
_entity.id
_entity.type
_entity.pdbx_description
1 polymer ?
#
loop_
_entity_poly.entity_id
_entity_poly.type
_entity_poly.pdbx_seq_one_letter_code
_entity_poly.pdbx_strand_id
1 'polypeptide(L)'
;AGLKVETPWGVQAAVMNGTDPAPQDVDIEENLLRERQVKALIYNTQAVSSVTQALLQLARDNGVPVVGVSETMPPGETYQTWMETETMNLEQALEHGVSTGVRP
;
A
#
# COMPACT_ATOMS: atom_id res chain seq x y z
N ALA A 1 -12.71 13.96 9.22
CA ALA A 1 -13.00 12.98 8.14
C ALA A 1 -11.89 13.09 7.11
N GLY A 2 -11.36 11.96 6.66
CA GLY A 2 -10.44 11.90 5.51
C GLY A 2 -9.16 11.13 5.81
N LEU A 3 -8.79 10.26 4.87
CA LEU A 3 -7.43 9.77 4.68
C LEU A 3 -6.73 10.69 3.67
N LYS A 4 -5.44 10.94 3.86
CA LYS A 4 -4.60 11.69 2.92
C LYS A 4 -3.55 10.74 2.35
N VAL A 5 -3.40 10.76 1.04
CA VAL A 5 -2.31 10.06 0.36
C VAL A 5 -1.06 10.93 0.49
N GLU A 6 -0.02 10.39 1.13
CA GLU A 6 1.28 11.04 1.27
C GLU A 6 2.31 10.58 0.23
N THR A 7 2.04 9.46 -0.44
CA THR A 7 2.93 8.92 -1.49
C THR A 7 3.21 9.96 -2.57
N PRO A 8 4.48 10.25 -2.90
CA PRO A 8 4.81 11.17 -3.97
C PRO A 8 4.19 10.73 -5.29
N TRP A 9 3.65 11.69 -6.04
CA TRP A 9 3.03 11.40 -7.33
C TRP A 9 4.00 10.67 -8.30
N GLY A 10 5.30 10.98 -8.24
CA GLY A 10 6.31 10.31 -9.05
C GLY A 10 6.43 8.80 -8.75
N VAL A 11 6.31 8.39 -7.48
CA VAL A 11 6.25 6.97 -7.11
C VAL A 11 4.98 6.32 -7.64
N GLN A 12 3.83 6.96 -7.40
CA GLN A 12 2.53 6.43 -7.84
C GLN A 12 2.50 6.25 -9.37
N ALA A 13 2.90 7.28 -10.12
CA ALA A 13 2.91 7.24 -11.58
C ALA A 13 3.89 6.18 -12.11
N ALA A 14 5.07 6.03 -11.50
CA ALA A 14 6.04 5.05 -11.93
C ALA A 14 5.53 3.61 -11.74
N VAL A 15 4.97 3.31 -10.57
CA VAL A 15 4.37 1.99 -10.28
C VAL A 15 3.22 1.69 -11.25
N MET A 16 2.33 2.65 -11.49
CA MET A 16 1.19 2.48 -12.42
C MET A 16 1.62 2.24 -13.87
N ASN A 17 2.74 2.83 -14.30
CA ASN A 17 3.26 2.67 -15.66
C ASN A 17 4.28 1.53 -15.80
N GLY A 18 4.58 0.81 -14.71
CA GLY A 18 5.60 -0.24 -14.71
C GLY A 18 7.02 0.28 -14.98
N THR A 19 7.31 1.53 -14.58
CA THR A 19 8.62 2.18 -14.73
C THR A 19 9.25 2.44 -13.36
N ASP A 20 10.52 2.84 -13.36
CA ASP A 20 11.21 3.21 -12.12
C ASP A 20 10.91 4.67 -11.73
N PRO A 21 10.64 4.94 -10.44
CA PRO A 21 10.51 6.31 -9.93
C PRO A 21 11.87 7.03 -9.87
N ALA A 22 11.82 8.36 -9.81
CA ALA A 22 13.04 9.13 -9.59
C ALA A 22 13.64 8.83 -8.20
N PRO A 23 14.98 8.80 -8.05
CA PRO A 23 15.62 8.51 -6.76
C PRO A 23 15.15 9.43 -5.63
N GLN A 24 14.90 10.71 -5.93
CA GLN A 24 14.40 11.67 -4.95
C GLN A 24 13.00 11.32 -4.43
N ASP A 25 12.12 10.79 -5.29
CA ASP A 25 10.78 10.37 -4.89
C ASP A 25 10.83 9.09 -4.04
N VAL A 26 11.77 8.18 -4.35
CA VAL A 26 12.04 7.00 -3.52
C VAL A 26 12.53 7.42 -2.13
N ASP A 27 13.49 8.34 -2.05
CA ASP A 27 14.00 8.84 -0.77
C ASP A 27 12.88 9.45 0.10
N ILE A 28 11.95 10.19 -0.51
CA ILE A 28 10.79 10.75 0.19
C ILE A 28 9.87 9.63 0.70
N GLU A 29 9.51 8.67 -0.16
CA GLU A 29 8.66 7.52 0.21
C GLU A 29 9.29 6.68 1.34
N GLU A 30 10.59 6.41 1.25
CA GLU A 30 11.33 5.69 2.29
C GLU A 30 11.31 6.45 3.62
N ASN A 31 11.45 7.78 3.60
CA ASN A 31 11.39 8.59 4.83
C ASN A 31 10.01 8.58 5.46
N LEU A 32 8.92 8.58 4.67
CA LEU A 32 7.56 8.41 5.19
C LEU A 32 7.43 7.14 6.02
N LEU A 33 8.08 6.05 5.59
CA LEU A 33 8.07 4.76 6.27
C LEU A 33 9.03 4.69 7.47
N ARG A 34 10.27 5.13 7.31
CA ARG A 34 11.31 5.11 8.36
C ARG A 34 10.93 5.97 9.56
N GLU A 35 10.39 7.16 9.30
CA GLU A 35 9.95 8.08 10.33
C GLU A 35 8.52 7.79 10.82
N ARG A 36 7.85 6.78 10.24
CA ARG A 36 6.46 6.41 10.52
C ARG A 36 5.49 7.60 10.43
N GLN A 37 5.67 8.41 9.38
CA GLN A 37 4.81 9.57 9.12
C GLN A 37 3.45 9.15 8.53
N VAL A 38 3.34 7.92 8.01
CA VAL A 38 2.10 7.32 7.52
C VAL A 38 1.56 6.25 8.47
N LYS A 39 0.24 6.03 8.42
CA LYS A 39 -0.44 5.04 9.27
C LYS A 39 -0.49 3.64 8.67
N ALA A 40 -0.42 3.53 7.35
CA ALA A 40 -0.37 2.28 6.61
C ALA A 40 0.22 2.53 5.21
N LEU A 41 0.82 1.51 4.62
CA LEU A 41 1.19 1.47 3.22
C LEU A 41 0.18 0.60 2.46
N ILE A 42 -0.46 1.17 1.45
CA ILE A 42 -1.44 0.46 0.61
C ILE A 42 -0.77 0.12 -0.73
N TYR A 43 -0.93 -1.11 -1.21
CA TYR A 43 -0.40 -1.50 -2.51
C TYR A 43 -1.39 -2.38 -3.27
N ASN A 44 -1.38 -2.26 -4.60
CA ASN A 44 -2.11 -3.18 -5.46
C ASN A 44 -1.35 -4.51 -5.57
N THR A 45 -1.99 -5.61 -5.22
CA THR A 45 -1.42 -6.96 -5.28
C THR A 45 -1.08 -7.41 -6.70
N GLN A 46 -1.68 -6.79 -7.73
CA GLN A 46 -1.45 -7.09 -9.14
C GLN A 46 -0.29 -6.27 -9.74
N ALA A 47 0.17 -5.22 -9.06
CA ALA A 47 1.21 -4.29 -9.53
C ALA A 47 2.40 -4.25 -8.57
N VAL A 48 3.13 -5.36 -8.47
CA VAL A 48 4.29 -5.51 -7.57
C VAL A 48 5.59 -5.54 -8.37
N SER A 49 6.36 -4.45 -8.28
CA SER A 49 7.73 -4.37 -8.82
C SER A 49 8.79 -4.61 -7.73
N SER A 50 10.07 -4.62 -8.11
CA SER A 50 11.19 -4.67 -7.14
C SER A 50 11.17 -3.47 -6.18
N VAL A 51 10.81 -2.28 -6.68
CA VAL A 51 10.65 -1.07 -5.85
C VAL A 51 9.52 -1.25 -4.86
N THR A 52 8.34 -1.72 -5.32
CA THR A 52 7.21 -1.99 -4.42
C THR A 52 7.60 -3.02 -3.35
N GLN A 53 8.30 -4.10 -3.71
CA GLN A 53 8.78 -5.09 -2.74
C GLN A 53 9.72 -4.50 -1.68
N ALA A 54 10.65 -3.63 -2.10
CA ALA A 54 11.56 -2.95 -1.17
C ALA A 54 10.80 -2.04 -0.19
N LEU A 55 9.82 -1.28 -0.66
CA LEU A 55 8.97 -0.43 0.18
C LEU A 55 8.10 -1.26 1.14
N LEU A 56 7.54 -2.39 0.69
CA LEU A 56 6.78 -3.31 1.54
C LEU A 56 7.66 -3.89 2.65
N GLN A 57 8.90 -4.27 2.34
CA GLN A 57 9.85 -4.75 3.34
C GLN A 57 10.21 -3.63 4.33
N LEU A 58 10.52 -2.44 3.83
CA LEU A 58 10.85 -1.28 4.66
C LEU A 58 9.71 -0.89 5.61
N ALA A 59 8.46 -0.93 5.13
CA ALA A 59 7.28 -0.69 5.94
C ALA A 59 7.20 -1.69 7.10
N ARG A 60 7.35 -2.99 6.81
CA ARG A 60 7.34 -4.06 7.82
C ARG A 60 8.44 -3.87 8.85
N ASP A 61 9.66 -3.58 8.40
CA ASP A 61 10.83 -3.41 9.28
C ASP A 61 10.68 -2.21 10.22
N ASN A 62 9.94 -1.17 9.81
CA ASN A 62 9.69 0.02 10.63
C ASN A 62 8.36 -0.03 11.41
N GLY A 63 7.59 -1.11 11.28
CA GLY A 63 6.30 -1.29 11.96
C GLY A 63 5.16 -0.48 11.35
N VAL A 64 5.26 -0.11 10.07
CA VAL A 64 4.14 0.45 9.29
C VAL A 64 3.30 -0.71 8.74
N PRO A 65 2.01 -0.81 9.10
CA PRO A 65 1.10 -1.82 8.55
C PRO A 65 1.01 -1.73 7.03
N VAL A 66 0.95 -2.89 6.39
CA VAL A 66 0.79 -3.01 4.93
C VAL A 66 -0.59 -3.54 4.62
N VAL A 67 -1.29 -2.92 3.66
CA VAL A 67 -2.63 -3.31 3.20
C VAL A 67 -2.54 -3.64 1.70
N GLY A 68 -2.76 -4.91 1.36
CA GLY A 68 -2.89 -5.33 -0.03
C GLY A 68 -4.32 -5.20 -0.52
N VAL A 69 -4.51 -4.51 -1.64
CA VAL A 69 -5.81 -4.33 -2.32
C VAL A 69 -5.76 -4.89 -3.73
N SER A 70 -6.90 -5.28 -4.32
CA SER A 70 -6.99 -5.61 -5.74
C SER A 70 -7.59 -4.47 -6.58
N GLU A 71 -7.21 -4.38 -7.85
CA GLU A 71 -7.85 -3.47 -8.82
C GLU A 71 -9.11 -4.09 -9.43
N THR A 72 -9.11 -5.42 -9.55
CA THR A 72 -10.22 -6.19 -10.11
C THR A 72 -10.87 -7.05 -9.04
N MET A 73 -12.19 -7.21 -9.13
CA MET A 73 -12.97 -8.04 -8.23
C MET A 73 -12.43 -9.48 -8.21
N PRO A 74 -12.12 -10.04 -7.02
CA PRO A 74 -11.71 -11.43 -6.89
C PRO A 74 -12.79 -12.42 -7.39
N PRO A 75 -12.38 -13.61 -7.88
CA PRO A 75 -13.32 -14.62 -8.33
C PRO A 75 -14.16 -15.13 -7.15
N GLY A 76 -15.48 -15.27 -7.36
CA GLY A 76 -16.40 -15.78 -6.33
C GLY A 76 -16.94 -14.72 -5.39
N GLU A 77 -16.60 -13.45 -5.58
CA GLU A 77 -17.11 -12.32 -4.80
C GLU A 77 -18.17 -11.51 -5.56
N THR A 78 -18.93 -10.68 -4.82
CA THR A 78 -19.71 -9.59 -5.38
C THR A 78 -18.97 -8.27 -5.17
N TYR A 79 -19.40 -7.21 -5.86
CA TYR A 79 -18.83 -5.89 -5.66
C TYR A 79 -18.96 -5.43 -4.19
N GLN A 80 -20.09 -5.73 -3.55
CA GLN A 80 -20.34 -5.36 -2.16
C GLN A 80 -19.38 -6.09 -1.21
N THR A 81 -19.24 -7.41 -1.33
CA THR A 81 -18.36 -8.17 -0.43
C THR A 81 -16.89 -7.81 -0.63
N TRP A 82 -16.50 -7.53 -1.88
CA TRP A 82 -15.15 -7.13 -2.21
C TRP A 82 -14.80 -5.77 -1.58
N MET A 83 -15.62 -4.74 -1.82
CA MET A 83 -15.38 -3.41 -1.25
C MET A 83 -15.52 -3.37 0.27
N GLU A 84 -16.41 -4.18 0.85
CA GLU A 84 -16.50 -4.38 2.30
C GLU A 84 -15.21 -4.97 2.84
N THR A 85 -14.67 -6.02 2.19
CA THR A 85 -13.42 -6.66 2.60
C THR A 85 -12.22 -5.71 2.51
N GLU A 86 -12.09 -4.95 1.42
CA GLU A 86 -11.02 -3.95 1.25
C GLU A 86 -11.09 -2.85 2.31
N THR A 87 -12.30 -2.38 2.62
CA THR A 87 -12.53 -1.34 3.63
C THR A 87 -12.22 -1.88 5.03
N MET A 88 -12.71 -3.07 5.37
CA MET A 88 -12.41 -3.72 6.66
C MET A 88 -10.92 -3.98 6.83
N ASN A 89 -10.22 -4.41 5.79
CA ASN A 89 -8.77 -4.62 5.81
C ASN A 89 -8.01 -3.33 6.14
N LEU A 90 -8.44 -2.21 5.52
CA LEU A 90 -7.86 -0.90 5.80
C LEU A 90 -8.19 -0.42 7.21
N GLU A 91 -9.44 -0.59 7.68
CA GLU A 91 -9.84 -0.25 9.05
C GLU A 91 -9.01 -1.02 10.08
N GLN A 92 -8.86 -2.33 9.93
CA GLN A 92 -8.04 -3.16 10.83
C GLN A 92 -6.58 -2.68 10.88
N ALA A 93 -6.01 -2.27 9.75
CA ALA A 93 -4.66 -1.73 9.71
C ALA A 93 -4.54 -0.38 10.44
N LEU A 94 -5.52 0.50 10.26
CA LEU A 94 -5.54 1.83 10.87
C LEU A 94 -5.84 1.80 12.37
N GLU A 95 -6.74 0.91 12.82
CA GLU A 95 -7.17 0.81 14.22
C GLU A 95 -6.24 -0.05 15.07
N HIS A 96 -5.69 -1.12 14.50
CA HIS A 96 -4.97 -2.14 15.26
C HIS A 96 -3.52 -2.34 14.81
N GLY A 97 -3.07 -1.66 13.76
CA GLY A 97 -1.70 -1.79 13.25
C GLY A 97 -1.42 -3.15 12.60
N VAL A 98 -2.46 -3.87 12.18
CA VAL A 98 -2.34 -5.21 11.59
C VAL A 98 -2.17 -5.09 10.07
N SER A 99 -1.17 -5.76 9.50
CA SER A 99 -1.07 -5.86 8.05
C SER A 99 -2.15 -6.80 7.51
N THR A 100 -2.83 -6.38 6.44
CA THR A 100 -3.99 -7.04 5.84
C THR A 100 -3.81 -7.15 4.32
N GLY A 101 -4.68 -7.90 3.64
CA GLY A 101 -4.51 -8.22 2.22
C GLY A 101 -3.77 -9.55 1.99
N VAL A 102 -4.11 -10.18 0.87
CA VAL A 102 -3.89 -11.60 0.57
C VAL A 102 -2.44 -12.03 0.83
N ARG A 103 -2.27 -13.07 1.66
CA ARG A 103 -0.98 -13.78 1.81
C ARG A 103 -0.49 -14.20 0.42
N PRO A 104 0.83 -14.13 0.16
CA PRO A 104 1.39 -14.55 -1.13
C PRO A 104 0.93 -15.95 -1.55
#